data_AF-U4TI45-F1
#
_entry.id   AF-U4TI45-F1
#
_cell.length_a   1.000
_cell.length_b   1.000
_cell.length_c   1.000
_cell.angle_alpha   90.00
_cell.angle_beta   90.00
_cell.angle_gamma   90.00
#
_symmetry.space_group_name_H-M   'P 1'
#
loop_
_entity.id
_entity.type
_entity.pdbx_description
1 polymer ?
#
loop_
_entity_poly.entity_id
_entity_poly.type
_entity_poly.pdbx_seq_one_letter_code
_entity_poly.pdbx_strand_id
1 'polypeptide(L)'
;MLSRFERGESDISAKLYFQLLTRLDANVEDLQNWYIEHDQNNPFAFANMDGTNEGLRKAAVHFQQLYEKTGWRYYQLSAISYMMSYAKWHPERHLVTQEMTDILLRSLLSLKTWGNFDIGLITPLVASPYVTTAELKQLLPTLVQVTKQHAASSSADWRDSSFVHLVAACQQLASALMPRQCWDEARSLISMVDGLPIETSLALLHNQTKIRLLLAYHDSPSPAIDDDYNAMEAAWIGTQFEDIGAQSTAAWKRFKKAQEISHDN
;
A
#
# COMPACT_ATOMS: atom_id res chain seq x y z
N MET A 1 -19.65 13.44 -34.91
CA MET A 1 -19.24 12.22 -34.18
C MET A 1 -18.66 12.59 -32.81
N LEU A 2 -17.65 13.48 -32.72
CA LEU A 2 -17.14 14.01 -31.44
C LEU A 2 -18.26 14.60 -30.54
N SER A 3 -19.09 15.49 -31.10
CA SER A 3 -20.20 16.12 -30.37
C SER A 3 -21.27 15.14 -29.83
N ARG A 4 -21.40 13.94 -30.43
CA ARG A 4 -22.32 12.89 -29.91
C ARG A 4 -21.66 12.11 -28.77
N PHE A 5 -20.37 11.82 -28.88
CA PHE A 5 -19.58 11.21 -27.82
C PHE A 5 -19.53 12.10 -26.57
N GLU A 6 -19.28 13.41 -26.73
CA GLU A 6 -19.26 14.38 -25.61
C GLU A 6 -20.61 14.47 -24.86
N ARG A 7 -21.71 14.09 -25.51
CA ARG A 7 -23.05 14.01 -24.90
C ARG A 7 -23.41 12.62 -24.38
N GLY A 8 -22.49 11.65 -24.43
CA GLY A 8 -22.73 10.25 -24.01
C GLY A 8 -23.64 9.45 -24.96
N GLU A 9 -23.82 9.90 -26.21
CA GLU A 9 -24.74 9.28 -27.18
C GLU A 9 -24.07 8.24 -28.10
N SER A 10 -22.76 8.01 -27.93
CA SER A 10 -21.99 7.06 -28.72
C SER A 10 -20.71 6.63 -28.01
N ASP A 11 -20.38 5.34 -28.06
CA ASP A 11 -19.12 4.80 -27.56
C ASP A 11 -17.93 5.20 -28.45
N ILE A 12 -16.75 5.29 -27.85
CA ILE A 12 -15.48 5.41 -28.57
C ILE A 12 -14.58 4.21 -28.30
N SER A 13 -13.75 3.87 -29.28
CA SER A 13 -12.73 2.84 -29.08
C SER A 13 -11.66 3.29 -28.08
N ALA A 14 -11.09 2.35 -27.34
CA ALA A 14 -9.94 2.60 -26.46
C ALA A 14 -8.79 3.31 -27.19
N LYS A 15 -8.51 2.92 -28.45
CA LYS A 15 -7.49 3.57 -29.29
C LYS A 15 -7.76 5.06 -29.48
N LEU A 16 -9.01 5.42 -29.81
CA LEU A 16 -9.41 6.82 -29.99
C LEU A 16 -9.37 7.57 -28.66
N TYR A 17 -9.78 6.92 -27.56
CA TYR A 17 -9.66 7.47 -26.22
C TYR A 17 -8.21 7.84 -25.89
N PHE A 18 -7.25 6.92 -26.05
CA PHE A 18 -5.82 7.21 -25.84
C PHE A 18 -5.28 8.33 -26.74
N GLN A 19 -5.74 8.40 -27.99
CA GLN A 19 -5.38 9.51 -28.88
C GLN A 19 -5.92 10.86 -28.38
N LEU A 20 -7.12 10.88 -27.81
CA LEU A 20 -7.69 12.09 -27.22
C LEU A 20 -6.95 12.51 -25.94
N LEU A 21 -6.55 11.55 -25.10
CA LEU A 21 -5.76 11.83 -23.87
C LEU A 21 -4.50 12.65 -24.17
N THR A 22 -3.73 12.24 -25.17
CA THR A 22 -2.50 12.97 -25.57
C THR A 22 -2.75 14.40 -26.02
N ARG A 23 -3.97 14.76 -26.43
CA ARG A 23 -4.35 16.11 -26.85
C ARG A 23 -4.91 16.96 -25.71
N LEU A 24 -5.37 16.32 -24.64
CA LEU A 24 -5.96 16.99 -23.47
C LEU A 24 -4.92 17.30 -22.39
N ASP A 25 -3.64 16.93 -22.62
CA ASP A 25 -2.58 16.96 -21.61
C ASP A 25 -3.00 16.24 -20.30
N ALA A 26 -3.86 15.23 -20.45
CA ALA A 26 -4.41 14.45 -19.35
C ALA A 26 -3.91 13.01 -19.47
N ASN A 27 -3.63 12.39 -18.33
CA ASN A 27 -3.34 10.96 -18.29
C ASN A 27 -4.63 10.15 -18.08
N VAL A 28 -4.56 8.83 -18.25
CA VAL A 28 -5.72 7.92 -18.10
C VAL A 28 -6.27 7.97 -16.67
N GLU A 29 -5.38 8.10 -15.69
CA GLU A 29 -5.70 8.07 -14.27
C GLU A 29 -6.44 9.33 -13.83
N ASP A 30 -6.02 10.52 -14.27
CA ASP A 30 -6.70 11.78 -13.99
C ASP A 30 -8.16 11.74 -14.48
N LEU A 31 -8.39 11.21 -15.68
CA LEU A 31 -9.73 11.11 -16.26
C LEU A 31 -10.56 9.99 -15.64
N GLN A 32 -9.94 8.90 -15.19
CA GLN A 32 -10.62 7.89 -14.40
C GLN A 32 -11.05 8.46 -13.04
N ASN A 33 -10.17 9.18 -12.35
CA ASN A 33 -10.49 9.86 -11.10
C ASN A 33 -11.60 10.89 -11.31
N TRP A 34 -11.53 11.68 -12.39
CA TRP A 34 -12.58 12.63 -12.75
C TRP A 34 -13.93 11.95 -12.99
N TYR A 35 -13.93 10.83 -13.73
CA TYR A 35 -15.14 10.01 -13.94
C TYR A 35 -15.67 9.43 -12.61
N ILE A 36 -14.78 8.98 -11.73
CA ILE A 36 -15.14 8.43 -10.42
C ILE A 36 -15.80 9.47 -9.53
N GLU A 37 -15.27 10.69 -9.50
CA GLU A 37 -15.78 11.79 -8.69
C GLU A 37 -17.13 12.32 -9.18
N HIS A 38 -17.39 12.30 -10.49
CA HIS A 38 -18.55 12.98 -11.08
C HIS A 38 -19.74 12.06 -11.42
N ASP A 39 -19.53 10.75 -11.54
CA ASP A 39 -20.62 9.78 -11.75
C ASP A 39 -20.98 9.07 -10.43
N GLN A 40 -22.06 9.53 -9.77
CA GLN A 40 -22.55 8.91 -8.53
C GLN A 40 -23.08 7.48 -8.70
N ASN A 41 -23.36 7.06 -9.93
CA ASN A 41 -23.80 5.70 -10.24
C ASN A 41 -22.65 4.79 -10.69
N ASN A 42 -21.42 5.32 -10.72
CA ASN A 42 -20.25 4.57 -11.12
C ASN A 42 -20.03 3.38 -10.16
N PRO A 43 -19.81 2.15 -10.69
CA PRO A 43 -19.47 0.99 -9.87
C PRO A 43 -18.21 1.16 -9.01
N PHE A 44 -17.33 2.12 -9.33
CA PHE A 44 -16.12 2.45 -8.55
C PHE A 44 -16.31 3.58 -7.52
N ALA A 45 -17.42 4.32 -7.54
CA ALA A 45 -17.67 5.47 -6.64
C ALA A 45 -17.82 5.08 -5.15
N PHE A 46 -17.98 3.79 -4.84
CA PHE A 46 -18.25 3.31 -3.47
C PHE A 46 -17.01 2.90 -2.66
N ALA A 47 -15.80 3.16 -3.16
CA ALA A 47 -14.56 2.75 -2.51
C ALA A 47 -14.24 3.60 -1.25
N ASN A 48 -14.90 3.30 -0.12
CA ASN A 48 -14.58 3.82 1.21
C ASN A 48 -14.59 5.37 1.37
N MET A 49 -15.52 6.07 0.71
CA MET A 49 -15.61 7.54 0.78
C MET A 49 -15.83 8.10 2.20
N ASP A 50 -16.37 7.30 3.14
CA ASP A 50 -16.51 7.72 4.53
C ASP A 50 -15.21 7.58 5.35
N GLY A 51 -14.17 6.95 4.77
CA GLY A 51 -12.87 6.73 5.40
C GLY A 51 -12.93 5.82 6.63
N THR A 52 -14.06 5.17 6.90
CA THR A 52 -14.27 4.39 8.11
C THR A 52 -13.90 2.93 7.93
N ASN A 53 -13.60 2.23 9.03
CA ASN A 53 -13.41 0.78 8.99
C ASN A 53 -14.64 0.06 8.43
N GLU A 54 -15.85 0.52 8.76
CA GLU A 54 -17.09 -0.08 8.25
C GLU A 54 -17.29 0.19 6.74
N GLY A 55 -16.78 1.31 6.23
CA GLY A 55 -16.72 1.62 4.80
C GLY A 55 -15.91 0.59 4.01
N LEU A 56 -14.80 0.08 4.58
CA LEU A 56 -14.02 -1.01 3.98
C LEU A 56 -14.86 -2.29 3.81
N ARG A 57 -15.65 -2.66 4.82
CA ARG A 57 -16.51 -3.85 4.76
C ARG A 57 -17.61 -3.70 3.69
N LYS A 58 -18.24 -2.52 3.61
CA LYS A 58 -19.26 -2.22 2.60
C LYS A 58 -18.66 -2.29 1.18
N ALA A 59 -17.48 -1.71 0.98
CA ALA A 59 -16.76 -1.77 -0.29
C ALA A 59 -16.44 -3.23 -0.68
N ALA A 60 -15.99 -4.05 0.27
CA ALA A 60 -15.73 -5.47 0.02
C ALA A 60 -16.98 -6.22 -0.46
N VAL A 61 -18.13 -6.02 0.19
CA VAL A 61 -19.42 -6.64 -0.20
C VAL A 61 -19.87 -6.15 -1.57
N HIS A 62 -19.77 -4.85 -1.84
CA HIS A 62 -20.13 -4.26 -3.13
C HIS A 62 -19.33 -4.87 -4.28
N PHE A 63 -18.00 -4.93 -4.14
CA PHE A 63 -17.15 -5.51 -5.17
C PHE A 63 -17.36 -7.02 -5.33
N GLN A 64 -17.67 -7.74 -4.26
CA GLN A 64 -18.04 -9.15 -4.34
C GLN A 64 -19.30 -9.34 -5.20
N GLN A 65 -20.34 -8.52 -4.99
CA GLN A 65 -21.56 -8.57 -5.80
C GLN A 65 -21.32 -8.22 -7.28
N LEU A 66 -20.42 -7.26 -7.55
CA LEU A 66 -20.02 -6.94 -8.93
C LEU A 66 -19.26 -8.09 -9.59
N TYR A 67 -18.40 -8.79 -8.84
CA TYR A 67 -17.72 -9.98 -9.33
C TYR A 67 -18.71 -11.10 -9.66
N GLU A 68 -19.68 -11.39 -8.79
CA GLU A 68 -20.72 -12.39 -9.04
C GLU A 68 -21.54 -12.11 -10.31
N LYS A 69 -21.77 -10.82 -10.62
CA LYS A 69 -22.51 -10.41 -11.83
C LYS A 69 -21.69 -10.45 -13.11
N THR A 70 -20.40 -10.15 -13.04
CA THR A 70 -19.57 -9.88 -14.25
C THR A 70 -18.47 -10.89 -14.48
N GLY A 71 -18.07 -11.64 -13.45
CA GLY A 71 -16.88 -12.50 -13.46
C GLY A 71 -15.56 -11.74 -13.59
N TRP A 72 -15.56 -10.40 -13.51
CA TRP A 72 -14.36 -9.62 -13.77
C TRP A 72 -13.38 -9.65 -12.59
N ARG A 73 -12.17 -10.14 -12.85
CA ARG A 73 -11.12 -10.36 -11.83
C ARG A 73 -10.75 -9.10 -11.03
N TYR A 74 -10.85 -7.90 -11.63
CA TYR A 74 -10.62 -6.64 -10.90
C TYR A 74 -11.52 -6.54 -9.66
N TYR A 75 -12.81 -6.89 -9.78
CA TYR A 75 -13.76 -6.82 -8.68
C TYR A 75 -13.47 -7.90 -7.62
N GLN A 76 -13.05 -9.10 -8.02
CA GLN A 76 -12.64 -10.14 -7.08
C GLN A 76 -11.45 -9.66 -6.23
N LEU A 77 -10.41 -9.13 -6.88
CA LEU A 77 -9.21 -8.63 -6.20
C LEU A 77 -9.53 -7.44 -5.30
N SER A 78 -10.41 -6.54 -5.74
CA SER A 78 -10.88 -5.40 -4.94
C SER A 78 -11.63 -5.87 -3.69
N ALA A 79 -12.59 -6.79 -3.85
CA ALA A 79 -13.36 -7.34 -2.74
C ALA A 79 -12.46 -7.96 -1.67
N ILE A 80 -11.49 -8.76 -2.09
CA ILE A 80 -10.50 -9.39 -1.21
C ILE A 80 -9.63 -8.32 -0.52
N SER A 81 -9.09 -7.36 -1.28
CA SER A 81 -8.25 -6.28 -0.75
C SER A 81 -8.95 -5.49 0.35
N TYR A 82 -10.21 -5.07 0.12
CA TYR A 82 -11.01 -4.36 1.12
C TYR A 82 -11.36 -5.23 2.32
N MET A 83 -11.71 -6.50 2.12
CA MET A 83 -12.02 -7.42 3.22
C MET A 83 -10.80 -7.65 4.12
N MET A 84 -9.63 -7.85 3.54
CA MET A 84 -8.39 -8.03 4.29
C MET A 84 -7.98 -6.75 5.03
N SER A 85 -8.16 -5.59 4.40
CA SER A 85 -7.92 -4.29 5.04
C SER A 85 -8.87 -4.04 6.21
N TYR A 86 -10.15 -4.43 6.08
CA TYR A 86 -11.11 -4.41 7.18
C TYR A 86 -10.70 -5.35 8.33
N ALA A 87 -10.29 -6.57 7.98
CA ALA A 87 -9.89 -7.59 8.95
C ALA A 87 -8.68 -7.17 9.81
N LYS A 88 -7.80 -6.31 9.30
CA LYS A 88 -6.67 -5.74 10.07
C LYS A 88 -7.14 -5.02 11.35
N TRP A 89 -8.31 -4.38 11.31
CA TRP A 89 -8.91 -3.68 12.44
C TRP A 89 -9.83 -4.57 13.29
N HIS A 90 -10.12 -5.78 12.79
CA HIS A 90 -10.98 -6.77 13.43
C HIS A 90 -10.35 -8.19 13.41
N PRO A 91 -9.12 -8.35 13.94
CA PRO A 91 -8.40 -9.62 13.88
C PRO A 91 -9.15 -10.76 14.58
N GLU A 92 -9.99 -10.45 15.56
CA GLU A 92 -10.83 -11.39 16.31
C GLU A 92 -11.87 -12.11 15.44
N ARG A 93 -12.19 -11.57 14.26
CA ARG A 93 -13.23 -12.11 13.38
C ARG A 93 -12.72 -13.15 12.40
N HIS A 94 -11.41 -13.38 12.32
CA HIS A 94 -10.79 -14.39 11.45
C HIS A 94 -11.31 -14.34 9.99
N LEU A 95 -11.51 -13.12 9.45
CA LEU A 95 -12.13 -12.92 8.13
C LEU A 95 -11.19 -13.18 6.95
N VAL A 96 -9.87 -13.12 7.18
CA VAL A 96 -8.88 -13.44 6.17
C VAL A 96 -8.79 -14.95 6.03
N THR A 97 -8.79 -15.46 4.80
CA THR A 97 -8.58 -16.88 4.52
C THR A 97 -7.28 -17.11 3.74
N GLN A 98 -6.79 -18.34 3.76
CA GLN A 98 -5.66 -18.75 2.91
C GLN A 98 -5.99 -18.55 1.43
N GLU A 99 -7.20 -18.91 1.00
CA GLU A 99 -7.62 -18.75 -0.40
C GLU A 99 -7.57 -17.29 -0.87
N MET A 100 -8.02 -16.34 -0.05
CA MET A 100 -7.91 -14.91 -0.34
C MET A 100 -6.45 -14.49 -0.55
N THR A 101 -5.56 -14.96 0.32
CA THR A 101 -4.12 -14.70 0.25
C THR A 101 -3.53 -15.26 -1.04
N ASP A 102 -3.85 -16.51 -1.36
CA ASP A 102 -3.37 -17.20 -2.56
C ASP A 102 -3.86 -16.51 -3.86
N ILE A 103 -5.09 -16.00 -3.87
CA ILE A 103 -5.65 -15.25 -5.01
C ILE A 103 -4.84 -13.97 -5.26
N LEU A 104 -4.61 -13.15 -4.22
CA LEU A 104 -3.82 -11.93 -4.35
C LEU A 104 -2.38 -12.24 -4.77
N LEU A 105 -1.73 -13.20 -4.09
CA LEU A 105 -0.36 -13.58 -4.36
C LEU A 105 -0.17 -14.08 -5.80
N ARG A 106 -1.01 -15.02 -6.26
CA ARG A 106 -0.97 -15.50 -7.65
C ARG A 106 -1.21 -14.38 -8.66
N SER A 107 -2.06 -13.41 -8.33
CA SER A 107 -2.30 -12.26 -9.19
C SER A 107 -1.02 -11.42 -9.35
N LEU A 108 -0.39 -11.02 -8.25
CA LEU A 108 0.81 -10.20 -8.27
C LEU A 108 1.99 -10.90 -8.95
N LEU A 109 2.18 -12.20 -8.69
CA LEU A 109 3.26 -12.99 -9.29
C LEU A 109 3.08 -13.25 -10.79
N SER A 110 1.85 -13.18 -11.29
CA SER A 110 1.57 -13.38 -12.72
C SER A 110 1.91 -12.16 -13.59
N LEU A 111 2.11 -11.00 -12.98
CA LEU A 111 2.33 -9.73 -13.66
C LEU A 111 3.82 -9.41 -13.76
N LYS A 112 4.25 -8.92 -14.93
CA LYS A 112 5.64 -8.48 -15.16
C LYS A 112 5.90 -7.03 -14.73
N THR A 113 4.85 -6.24 -14.63
CA THR A 113 4.86 -4.83 -14.22
C THR A 113 3.61 -4.56 -13.40
N TRP A 114 3.70 -3.69 -12.41
CA TRP A 114 2.57 -3.36 -11.53
C TRP A 114 2.12 -1.93 -11.76
N GLY A 115 0.81 -1.75 -11.91
CA GLY A 115 0.17 -0.44 -11.83
C GLY A 115 -0.26 -0.12 -10.40
N ASN A 116 -0.90 1.03 -10.20
CA ASN A 116 -1.32 1.50 -8.87
C ASN A 116 -2.24 0.52 -8.16
N PHE A 117 -3.16 -0.09 -8.91
CA PHE A 117 -4.04 -1.12 -8.39
C PHE A 117 -3.25 -2.30 -7.79
N ASP A 118 -2.27 -2.83 -8.54
CA ASP A 118 -1.46 -3.97 -8.12
C ASP A 118 -0.59 -3.61 -6.90
N ILE A 119 0.01 -2.41 -6.89
CA ILE A 119 0.76 -1.89 -5.74
C ILE A 119 -0.15 -1.82 -4.51
N GLY A 120 -1.39 -1.40 -4.68
CA GLY A 120 -2.40 -1.35 -3.63
C GLY A 120 -2.72 -2.71 -2.99
N LEU A 121 -2.55 -3.82 -3.72
CA LEU A 121 -2.77 -5.18 -3.20
C LEU A 121 -1.66 -5.66 -2.25
N ILE A 122 -0.49 -5.02 -2.25
CA ILE A 122 0.64 -5.42 -1.40
C ILE A 122 0.30 -5.22 0.08
N THR A 123 -0.30 -4.09 0.43
CA THR A 123 -0.67 -3.73 1.81
C THR A 123 -1.51 -4.81 2.51
N PRO A 124 -2.68 -5.24 1.97
CA PRO A 124 -3.45 -6.31 2.59
C PRO A 124 -2.71 -7.65 2.54
N LEU A 125 -1.95 -7.94 1.48
CA LEU A 125 -1.22 -9.20 1.35
C LEU A 125 -0.16 -9.37 2.44
N VAL A 126 0.67 -8.35 2.70
CA VAL A 126 1.74 -8.43 3.72
C VAL A 126 1.20 -8.54 5.14
N ALA A 127 -0.02 -8.05 5.36
CA ALA A 127 -0.73 -8.16 6.63
C ALA A 127 -1.41 -9.53 6.84
N SER A 128 -1.49 -10.37 5.80
CA SER A 128 -2.07 -11.70 5.91
C SER A 128 -1.28 -12.59 6.86
N PRO A 129 -1.93 -13.34 7.77
CA PRO A 129 -1.25 -14.35 8.59
C PRO A 129 -0.85 -15.59 7.78
N TYR A 130 -1.36 -15.76 6.55
CA TYR A 130 -1.11 -16.94 5.72
C TYR A 130 0.06 -16.76 4.76
N VAL A 131 0.58 -15.54 4.58
CA VAL A 131 1.70 -15.30 3.66
C VAL A 131 3.02 -15.71 4.33
N THR A 132 3.73 -16.61 3.67
CA THR A 132 5.03 -17.11 4.13
C THR A 132 6.15 -16.13 3.78
N THR A 133 7.27 -16.25 4.50
CA THR A 133 8.49 -15.50 4.18
C THR A 133 8.97 -15.73 2.74
N ALA A 134 8.90 -16.97 2.26
CA ALA A 134 9.34 -17.30 0.90
C ALA A 134 8.47 -16.61 -0.16
N GLU A 135 7.16 -16.54 0.04
CA GLU A 135 6.24 -15.87 -0.87
C GLU A 135 6.43 -14.35 -0.86
N LEU A 136 6.66 -13.75 0.30
CA LEU A 136 7.02 -12.33 0.38
C LEU A 136 8.31 -12.02 -0.39
N LYS A 137 9.32 -12.90 -0.29
CA LYS A 137 10.59 -12.73 -1.01
C LYS A 137 10.41 -12.82 -2.53
N GLN A 138 9.45 -13.60 -3.02
CA GLN A 138 9.16 -13.69 -4.46
C GLN A 138 8.64 -12.37 -5.05
N LEU A 139 8.07 -11.49 -4.23
CA LEU A 139 7.58 -10.18 -4.67
C LEU A 139 8.69 -9.13 -4.84
N LEU A 140 9.85 -9.34 -4.19
CA LEU A 140 10.94 -8.36 -4.14
C LEU A 140 11.50 -7.97 -5.52
N PRO A 141 11.80 -8.89 -6.45
CA PRO A 141 12.41 -8.52 -7.72
C PRO A 141 11.52 -7.59 -8.55
N THR A 142 10.22 -7.89 -8.63
CA THR A 142 9.25 -7.06 -9.36
C THR A 142 9.06 -5.72 -8.67
N LEU A 143 8.94 -5.69 -7.34
CA LEU A 143 8.81 -4.44 -6.60
C LEU A 143 10.01 -3.51 -6.81
N VAL A 144 11.23 -4.05 -6.74
CA VAL A 144 12.47 -3.30 -6.98
C VAL A 144 12.52 -2.76 -8.41
N GLN A 145 12.14 -3.58 -9.39
CA GLN A 145 12.10 -3.17 -10.78
C GLN A 145 11.12 -2.00 -11.00
N VAL A 146 9.88 -2.14 -10.51
CA VAL A 146 8.82 -1.13 -10.67
C VAL A 146 9.21 0.17 -9.94
N THR A 147 9.82 0.06 -8.76
CA THR A 147 10.33 1.22 -7.99
C THR A 147 11.36 2.03 -8.78
N LYS A 148 12.34 1.35 -9.38
CA LYS A 148 13.37 2.01 -10.20
C LYS A 148 12.79 2.66 -11.46
N GLN A 149 11.80 2.03 -12.09
CA GLN A 149 11.15 2.56 -13.29
C GLN A 149 10.38 3.85 -12.98
N HIS A 150 9.59 3.86 -11.89
CA HIS A 150 8.82 5.05 -11.51
C HIS A 150 9.70 6.19 -11.02
N ALA A 151 10.73 5.91 -10.20
CA ALA A 151 11.66 6.92 -9.71
C ALA A 151 12.35 7.73 -10.83
N ALA A 152 12.59 7.12 -12.00
CA ALA A 152 13.20 7.79 -13.15
C ALA A 152 12.23 8.69 -13.93
N SER A 153 10.93 8.56 -13.69
CA SER A 153 9.86 9.20 -14.49
C SER A 153 9.02 10.25 -13.74
N SER A 154 9.18 10.36 -12.42
CA SER A 154 8.26 11.14 -11.58
C SER A 154 8.87 12.46 -11.09
N SER A 155 8.17 13.57 -11.36
CA SER A 155 8.25 14.77 -10.52
C SER A 155 7.51 14.49 -9.21
N ALA A 156 8.12 14.80 -8.05
CA ALA A 156 7.62 14.51 -6.71
C ALA A 156 6.36 15.32 -6.28
N ASP A 157 5.62 15.85 -7.25
CA ASP A 157 4.44 16.66 -7.02
C ASP A 157 3.19 15.80 -7.18
N TRP A 158 2.76 15.12 -6.10
CA TRP A 158 1.35 14.96 -5.67
C TRP A 158 1.15 13.86 -4.60
N ARG A 159 0.12 14.06 -3.76
CA ARG A 159 -0.27 13.22 -2.61
C ARG A 159 -0.92 11.87 -2.96
N ASP A 160 -1.27 11.63 -4.22
CA ASP A 160 -1.89 10.37 -4.70
C ASP A 160 -1.18 9.84 -5.96
N SER A 161 0.13 10.08 -6.08
CA SER A 161 0.89 9.54 -7.20
C SER A 161 1.21 8.05 -6.99
N SER A 162 1.30 7.29 -8.09
CA SER A 162 1.85 5.93 -8.14
C SER A 162 3.10 5.74 -7.28
N PHE A 163 3.93 6.78 -7.25
CA PHE A 163 5.17 6.83 -6.54
C PHE A 163 5.00 6.76 -5.01
N VAL A 164 4.06 7.52 -4.43
CA VAL A 164 3.77 7.48 -2.98
C VAL A 164 3.31 6.08 -2.56
N HIS A 165 2.39 5.48 -3.33
CA HIS A 165 1.90 4.12 -3.04
C HIS A 165 3.01 3.07 -3.13
N LEU A 166 3.93 3.23 -4.09
CA LEU A 166 5.05 2.33 -4.30
C LEU A 166 6.08 2.40 -3.16
N VAL A 167 6.40 3.62 -2.70
CA VAL A 167 7.24 3.82 -1.52
C VAL A 167 6.58 3.20 -0.28
N ALA A 168 5.28 3.47 -0.07
CA ALA A 168 4.55 2.89 1.04
C ALA A 168 4.55 1.35 1.00
N ALA A 169 4.41 0.74 -0.19
CA ALA A 169 4.49 -0.69 -0.35
C ALA A 169 5.87 -1.26 0.01
N CYS A 170 6.96 -0.58 -0.39
CA CYS A 170 8.32 -0.95 -0.01
C CYS A 170 8.52 -0.91 1.51
N GLN A 171 8.08 0.16 2.17
CA GLN A 171 8.18 0.33 3.62
C GLN A 171 7.37 -0.72 4.38
N GLN A 172 6.17 -1.04 3.89
CA GLN A 172 5.31 -2.06 4.49
C GLN A 172 5.90 -3.46 4.35
N LEU A 173 6.46 -3.79 3.18
CA LEU A 173 7.12 -5.07 2.96
C LEU A 173 8.38 -5.21 3.84
N ALA A 174 9.20 -4.16 3.94
CA ALA A 174 10.34 -4.12 4.85
C ALA A 174 9.90 -4.34 6.32
N SER A 175 8.84 -3.65 6.74
CA SER A 175 8.24 -3.82 8.07
C SER A 175 7.74 -5.24 8.33
N ALA A 176 7.21 -5.91 7.31
CA ALA A 176 6.74 -7.29 7.39
C ALA A 176 7.89 -8.32 7.43
N LEU A 177 9.03 -8.01 6.82
CA LEU A 177 10.21 -8.88 6.77
C LEU A 177 10.99 -8.91 8.10
N MET A 178 11.02 -7.80 8.84
CA MET A 178 11.78 -7.68 10.10
C MET A 178 11.34 -8.70 11.18
N PRO A 179 10.04 -8.84 11.54
CA PRO A 179 9.60 -9.87 12.49
C PRO A 179 9.89 -11.31 12.04
N ARG A 180 10.12 -11.51 10.73
CA ARG A 180 10.47 -12.80 10.10
C ARG A 180 11.99 -13.00 10.00
N GLN A 181 12.78 -12.19 10.70
CA GLN A 181 14.25 -12.23 10.74
C GLN A 181 14.91 -12.03 9.36
N CYS A 182 14.22 -11.39 8.42
CA CYS A 182 14.73 -11.09 7.08
C CYS A 182 15.30 -9.66 7.01
N TRP A 183 16.32 -9.43 7.83
CA TRP A 183 16.90 -8.10 8.05
C TRP A 183 17.60 -7.54 6.81
N ASP A 184 18.33 -8.38 6.08
CA ASP A 184 19.06 -7.97 4.86
C ASP A 184 18.10 -7.54 3.75
N GLU A 185 17.01 -8.28 3.54
CA GLU A 185 16.00 -7.89 2.55
C GLU A 185 15.27 -6.62 2.96
N ALA A 186 14.93 -6.46 4.24
CA ALA A 186 14.34 -5.22 4.75
C ALA A 186 15.27 -4.02 4.54
N ARG A 187 16.57 -4.16 4.83
CA ARG A 187 17.58 -3.12 4.61
C ARG A 187 17.75 -2.77 3.13
N SER A 188 17.76 -3.79 2.27
CA SER A 188 17.87 -3.61 0.82
C SER A 188 16.70 -2.78 0.27
N LEU A 189 15.47 -3.07 0.70
CA LEU A 189 14.28 -2.29 0.33
C LEU A 189 14.37 -0.84 0.81
N ILE A 190 14.81 -0.63 2.05
CA ILE A 190 14.89 0.70 2.66
C ILE A 190 15.99 1.55 2.01
N SER A 191 17.15 0.95 1.72
CA SER A 191 18.24 1.62 1.01
C SER A 191 17.84 2.04 -0.40
N MET A 192 16.98 1.27 -1.06
CA MET A 192 16.42 1.65 -2.36
C MET A 192 15.50 2.87 -2.27
N VAL A 193 14.74 2.99 -1.18
CA VAL A 193 13.82 4.13 -0.95
C VAL A 193 14.58 5.39 -0.51
N ASP A 194 15.75 5.26 0.10
CA ASP A 194 16.52 6.40 0.63
C ASP A 194 16.93 7.43 -0.43
N GLY A 195 17.02 7.03 -1.69
CA GLY A 195 17.33 7.93 -2.81
C GLY A 195 16.11 8.60 -3.46
N LEU A 196 14.93 8.38 -2.90
CA LEU A 196 13.66 8.82 -3.48
C LEU A 196 13.18 10.13 -2.81
N PRO A 197 12.65 11.11 -3.58
CA PRO A 197 12.18 12.39 -3.04
C PRO A 197 10.87 12.24 -2.24
N ILE A 198 10.97 11.75 -1.01
CA ILE A 198 9.83 11.50 -0.10
C ILE A 198 9.61 12.66 0.88
N GLU A 199 10.39 13.75 0.79
CA GLU A 199 10.43 14.82 1.79
C GLU A 199 9.11 15.59 1.92
N THR A 200 8.25 15.51 0.90
CA THR A 200 6.95 16.18 0.88
C THR A 200 5.86 15.40 1.63
N SER A 201 6.12 14.14 2.04
CA SER A 201 5.17 13.30 2.76
C SER A 201 5.66 12.94 4.16
N LEU A 202 5.11 13.62 5.17
CA LEU A 202 5.42 13.38 6.59
C LEU A 202 5.18 11.92 7.00
N ALA A 203 4.14 11.28 6.46
CA ALA A 203 3.83 9.88 6.76
C ALA A 203 4.90 8.92 6.21
N LEU A 204 5.37 9.14 4.99
CA LEU A 204 6.43 8.32 4.40
C LEU A 204 7.77 8.56 5.12
N LEU A 205 8.10 9.81 5.45
CA LEU A 205 9.29 10.14 6.24
C LEU A 205 9.25 9.47 7.62
N HIS A 206 8.13 9.57 8.33
CA HIS A 206 7.96 8.93 9.62
C HIS A 206 8.17 7.41 9.55
N ASN A 207 7.52 6.75 8.58
CA ASN A 207 7.69 5.31 8.39
C ASN A 207 9.13 4.92 8.03
N GLN A 208 9.79 5.71 7.17
CA GLN A 208 11.18 5.50 6.78
C GLN A 208 12.11 5.57 8.01
N THR A 209 11.99 6.64 8.80
CA THR A 209 12.79 6.85 10.02
C THR A 209 12.55 5.73 11.03
N LYS A 210 11.29 5.36 11.27
CA LYS A 210 10.93 4.25 12.15
C LYS A 210 11.62 2.94 11.76
N ILE A 211 11.58 2.57 10.47
CA ILE A 211 12.19 1.33 9.99
C ILE A 211 13.72 1.40 10.12
N ARG A 212 14.33 2.55 9.80
CA ARG A 212 15.78 2.75 9.96
C ARG A 212 16.23 2.61 11.41
N LEU A 213 15.48 3.16 12.37
CA LEU A 213 15.79 3.03 13.79
C LEU A 213 15.64 1.57 14.28
N LEU A 214 14.62 0.85 13.79
CA LEU A 214 14.47 -0.59 14.08
C LEU A 214 15.68 -1.40 13.56
N LEU A 215 16.14 -1.12 12.33
CA LEU A 215 17.31 -1.77 11.73
C LEU A 215 18.60 -1.40 12.48
N ALA A 216 18.80 -0.13 12.80
CA ALA A 216 19.97 0.33 13.54
C ALA A 216 20.06 -0.29 14.93
N TYR A 217 18.92 -0.42 15.63
CA TYR A 217 18.88 -1.05 16.93
C TYR A 217 19.16 -2.55 16.86
N HIS A 218 18.66 -3.24 15.83
CA HIS A 218 19.02 -4.64 15.59
C HIS A 218 20.53 -4.83 15.38
N ASP A 219 21.18 -3.92 14.66
CA ASP A 219 22.62 -4.01 14.40
C ASP A 219 23.46 -3.72 15.64
N SER A 220 23.08 -2.68 16.39
CA SER A 220 23.82 -2.20 17.55
C SER A 220 22.87 -1.52 18.55
N PRO A 221 22.29 -2.29 19.48
CA PRO A 221 21.43 -1.74 20.52
C PRO A 221 22.15 -0.64 21.31
N SER A 222 21.55 0.55 21.39
CA SER A 222 22.11 1.66 22.18
C SER A 222 21.03 2.58 22.76
N PRO A 223 21.31 3.24 23.91
CA PRO A 223 20.40 4.24 24.47
C PRO A 223 20.10 5.40 23.52
N ALA A 224 21.07 5.82 22.70
CA ALA A 224 20.89 6.90 21.74
C ALA A 224 19.78 6.60 20.71
N ILE A 225 19.72 5.36 20.21
CA ILE A 225 18.67 4.95 19.27
C ILE A 225 17.30 4.91 19.96
N ASP A 226 17.25 4.56 21.24
CA ASP A 226 16.02 4.61 22.04
C ASP A 226 15.53 6.06 22.21
N ASP A 227 16.45 6.97 22.54
CA ASP A 227 16.14 8.40 22.66
C ASP A 227 15.64 8.98 21.34
N ASP A 228 16.29 8.66 20.21
CA ASP A 228 15.86 9.09 18.87
C ASP A 228 14.47 8.55 18.51
N TYR A 229 14.18 7.28 18.82
CA TYR A 229 12.87 6.69 18.60
C TYR A 229 11.79 7.38 19.44
N ASN A 230 12.06 7.57 20.73
CA ASN A 230 11.10 8.20 21.65
C ASN A 230 10.88 9.67 21.29
N ALA A 231 11.91 10.38 20.84
CA ALA A 231 11.79 11.77 20.36
C ALA A 231 10.94 11.86 19.08
N MET A 232 11.13 10.93 18.13
CA MET A 232 10.31 10.84 16.93
C MET A 232 8.83 10.63 17.27
N GLU A 233 8.51 9.68 18.16
CA GLU A 233 7.11 9.38 18.51
C GLU A 233 6.49 10.47 19.42
N ALA A 234 7.30 11.18 20.22
CA ALA A 234 6.83 12.30 21.04
C ALA A 234 6.27 13.46 20.21
N ALA A 235 6.65 13.57 18.93
CA ALA A 235 6.11 14.57 18.01
C ALA A 235 4.59 14.41 17.76
N TRP A 236 4.02 13.23 18.06
CA TRP A 236 2.58 12.98 17.92
C TRP A 236 1.74 13.42 19.11
N ILE A 237 2.35 13.71 20.26
CA ILE A 237 1.65 14.07 21.49
C ILE A 237 0.86 15.38 21.30
N GLY A 238 -0.42 15.39 21.68
CA GLY A 238 -1.29 16.56 21.52
C GLY A 238 -1.77 16.82 20.09
N THR A 239 -1.46 15.92 19.15
CA THR A 239 -2.01 15.93 17.79
C THR A 239 -3.20 14.98 17.68
N GLN A 240 -3.99 15.09 16.61
CA GLN A 240 -5.06 14.13 16.30
C GLN A 240 -4.55 12.69 16.03
N PHE A 241 -3.24 12.48 15.97
CA PHE A 241 -2.60 11.19 15.69
C PHE A 241 -1.89 10.59 16.92
N GLU A 242 -2.13 11.13 18.11
CA GLU A 242 -1.49 10.68 19.36
C GLU A 242 -1.60 9.17 19.60
N ASP A 243 -2.77 8.58 19.30
CA ASP A 243 -2.99 7.13 19.41
C ASP A 243 -2.04 6.30 18.55
N ILE A 244 -1.67 6.81 17.36
CA ILE A 244 -0.71 6.15 16.47
C ILE A 244 0.69 6.14 17.10
N GLY A 245 1.10 7.26 17.69
CA GLY A 245 2.38 7.37 18.40
C GLY A 245 2.46 6.46 19.63
N ALA A 246 1.36 6.38 20.40
CA ALA A 246 1.25 5.47 21.54
C ALA A 246 1.35 3.99 21.12
N GLN A 247 0.67 3.60 20.04
CA GLN A 247 0.76 2.24 19.47
C GLN A 247 2.17 1.91 18.98
N SER A 248 2.85 2.85 18.31
CA SER A 248 4.22 2.67 17.84
C SER A 248 5.21 2.51 19.00
N THR A 249 5.08 3.33 20.05
CA THR A 249 5.88 3.21 21.27
C THR A 249 5.70 1.84 21.95
N ALA A 250 4.46 1.33 21.99
CA ALA A 250 4.18 -0.01 22.52
C ALA A 250 4.77 -1.13 21.63
N ALA A 251 4.79 -0.95 20.31
CA ALA A 251 5.45 -1.87 19.39
C ALA A 251 6.98 -1.87 19.57
N TRP A 252 7.58 -0.70 19.77
CA TRP A 252 9.01 -0.54 20.05
C TRP A 252 9.46 -1.27 21.31
N LYS A 253 8.73 -1.11 22.42
CA LYS A 253 9.02 -1.84 23.67
C LYS A 253 9.00 -3.35 23.49
N ARG A 254 8.03 -3.87 22.72
CA ARG A 254 7.94 -5.31 22.40
C ARG A 254 9.12 -5.77 21.53
N PHE A 255 9.50 -4.95 20.55
CA PHE A 255 10.64 -5.21 19.68
C PHE A 255 11.96 -5.27 20.48
N LYS A 256 12.26 -4.25 21.30
CA LYS A 256 13.49 -4.22 22.12
C LYS A 256 13.62 -5.46 23.00
N LYS A 257 12.55 -5.81 23.72
CA LYS A 257 12.53 -7.01 24.57
C LYS A 257 12.84 -8.29 23.78
N ALA A 258 12.37 -8.40 22.54
CA ALA A 258 12.67 -9.54 21.68
C ALA A 258 14.13 -9.54 21.19
N GLN A 259 14.71 -8.37 20.92
CA GLN A 259 16.11 -8.23 20.50
C GLN A 259 17.08 -8.50 21.65
N GLU A 260 16.82 -8.00 22.85
CA GLU A 260 17.64 -8.28 24.05
C GLU A 260 17.78 -9.78 24.28
N ILE A 261 16.67 -10.54 24.21
CA ILE A 261 16.68 -12.01 24.30
C ILE A 261 17.53 -12.64 23.17
N SER A 262 17.56 -12.05 21.98
CA SER A 262 18.30 -12.58 20.84
C SER A 262 19.80 -12.25 20.87
N HIS A 263 20.20 -11.17 21.53
CA HIS A 263 21.62 -10.77 21.66
C HIS A 263 22.30 -11.37 22.90
N ASP A 264 21.52 -11.79 23.90
CA ASP A 264 22.02 -12.47 25.10
C ASP A 264 22.27 -13.98 24.92
N ASN A 265 21.85 -14.56 23.78
CA ASN A 265 22.06 -15.97 23.40
C ASN A 265 23.05 -16.10 22.24
#